data_AF-A0A6N1CKJ4-F1
#
_entry.id   AF-A0A6N1CKJ4-F1
#
_cell.length_a   1.000
_cell.length_b   1.000
_cell.length_c   1.000
_cell.angle_alpha   90.00
_cell.angle_beta   90.00
_cell.angle_gamma   90.00
#
_symmetry.space_group_name_H-M   'P 1'
#
loop_
_entity.id
_entity.type
_entity.pdbx_description
1 polymer ?
#
loop_
_entity_poly.entity_id
_entity_poly.type
_entity_poly.pdbx_seq_one_letter_code
_entity_poly.pdbx_strand_id
1 'polypeptide(L)'
;MRKGVFKKRQGVVTKWKLRGGRLLGLLITTGAIGFIAASAYGFLVKDVSLDFIRPYGRYYIFQLSNETPVDQRVSSFKVIPPGPQSFIFRITRDIYGELDINGSATLPGGNISWIPAVEFHELDGKELQARSAHKFRMPPLSSRDYMQPVAAILEVQYDVLPTNVILAGLDKILRAIGLRNSSTKTRYLVVDNYWHETRSESLGEAIRIACRDNDSLRSDLCGRDKAE
;
A
#
# COMPACT_ATOMS: atom_id res chain seq x y z
N MET A 1 -75.83 53.63 -14.82
CA MET A 1 -75.59 52.22 -14.47
C MET A 1 -74.08 51.96 -14.37
N ARG A 2 -73.67 51.35 -13.24
CA ARG A 2 -72.45 50.57 -12.90
C ARG A 2 -71.03 51.04 -13.29
N LYS A 3 -70.28 51.35 -12.20
CA LYS A 3 -68.83 51.38 -12.02
C LYS A 3 -68.14 50.09 -12.49
N GLY A 4 -66.92 50.20 -13.02
CA GLY A 4 -66.00 49.08 -13.24
C GLY A 4 -64.55 49.47 -12.94
N VAL A 5 -64.14 49.27 -11.68
CA VAL A 5 -62.77 49.48 -11.18
C VAL A 5 -61.91 48.27 -11.57
N PHE A 6 -60.89 48.45 -12.42
CA PHE A 6 -59.90 47.41 -12.71
C PHE A 6 -58.76 47.49 -11.70
N LYS A 7 -58.79 46.60 -10.70
CA LYS A 7 -57.79 46.52 -9.63
C LYS A 7 -56.63 45.61 -10.08
N LYS A 8 -55.45 46.21 -10.24
CA LYS A 8 -54.16 45.54 -10.50
C LYS A 8 -53.87 44.48 -9.43
N ARG A 9 -53.87 43.18 -9.79
CA ARG A 9 -53.30 42.09 -8.96
C ARG A 9 -51.81 41.96 -9.28
N GLN A 10 -50.99 42.84 -8.68
CA GLN A 10 -49.55 42.62 -8.54
C GLN A 10 -49.27 42.31 -7.08
N GLY A 11 -48.82 41.10 -6.75
CA GLY A 11 -48.45 40.80 -5.36
C GLY A 11 -48.22 39.35 -4.93
N VAL A 12 -48.36 38.34 -5.80
CA VAL A 12 -48.26 36.92 -5.36
C VAL A 12 -47.07 36.17 -5.97
N VAL A 13 -46.58 36.56 -7.15
CA VAL A 13 -45.54 35.79 -7.88
C VAL A 13 -44.13 35.99 -7.31
N THR A 14 -43.86 37.08 -6.57
CA THR A 14 -42.51 37.41 -6.06
C THR A 14 -42.14 36.67 -4.77
N LYS A 15 -43.10 36.28 -3.92
CA LYS A 15 -42.79 35.61 -2.63
C LYS A 15 -42.40 34.13 -2.76
N TRP A 16 -42.84 33.45 -3.81
CA TRP A 16 -42.55 32.03 -4.02
C TRP A 16 -41.14 31.78 -4.60
N LYS A 17 -40.67 32.65 -5.51
CA LYS A 17 -39.28 32.61 -6.00
C LYS A 17 -38.23 32.84 -4.91
N LEU A 18 -38.53 33.70 -3.92
CA LEU A 18 -37.63 33.98 -2.79
C LEU A 18 -37.52 32.83 -1.78
N ARG A 19 -38.59 32.05 -1.56
CA ARG A 19 -38.57 30.89 -0.64
C ARG A 19 -37.88 29.68 -1.25
N GLY A 20 -38.12 29.40 -2.54
CA GLY A 20 -37.44 28.32 -3.26
C GLY A 20 -35.92 28.52 -3.34
N GLY A 21 -35.47 29.77 -3.62
CA GLY A 21 -34.04 30.11 -3.64
C GLY A 21 -33.35 29.99 -2.27
N ARG A 22 -34.05 30.30 -1.17
CA ARG A 22 -33.52 30.10 0.20
C ARG A 22 -33.41 28.64 0.59
N LEU A 23 -34.38 27.81 0.22
CA LEU A 23 -34.32 26.35 0.44
C LEU A 23 -33.22 25.70 -0.41
N LEU A 24 -33.08 26.09 -1.68
CA LEU A 24 -31.96 25.63 -2.52
C LEU A 24 -30.61 26.08 -1.93
N GLY A 25 -30.50 27.33 -1.48
CA GLY A 25 -29.30 27.85 -0.84
C GLY A 25 -28.92 27.05 0.42
N LEU A 26 -29.91 26.71 1.26
CA LEU A 26 -29.70 25.88 2.46
C LEU A 26 -29.28 24.45 2.12
N LEU A 27 -29.81 23.85 1.05
CA LEU A 27 -29.42 22.51 0.58
C LEU A 27 -28.01 22.50 -0.02
N ILE A 28 -27.64 23.54 -0.77
CA ILE A 28 -26.30 23.69 -1.32
C ILE A 28 -25.27 23.90 -0.20
N THR A 29 -25.59 24.71 0.81
CA THR A 29 -24.68 24.93 1.95
C THR A 29 -24.55 23.69 2.83
N THR A 30 -25.63 22.97 3.12
CA THR A 30 -25.54 21.69 3.86
C THR A 30 -24.78 20.61 3.08
N GLY A 31 -24.99 20.53 1.76
CA GLY A 31 -24.20 19.63 0.90
C GLY A 31 -22.71 19.98 0.88
N ALA A 32 -22.37 21.27 0.77
CA ALA A 32 -20.98 21.73 0.81
C ALA A 32 -20.31 21.45 2.16
N ILE A 33 -21.01 21.69 3.27
CA ILE A 33 -20.50 21.38 4.62
C ILE A 33 -20.28 19.88 4.77
N GLY A 34 -21.23 19.05 4.33
CA GLY A 34 -21.09 17.58 4.35
C GLY A 34 -19.88 17.10 3.55
N PHE A 35 -19.66 17.68 2.36
CA PHE A 35 -18.49 17.36 1.53
C PHE A 35 -17.17 17.75 2.19
N ILE A 36 -17.09 18.94 2.80
CA ILE A 36 -15.90 19.40 3.53
C ILE A 36 -15.63 18.48 4.72
N ALA A 37 -16.66 18.16 5.51
CA ALA A 37 -16.53 17.26 6.67
C ALA A 37 -16.06 15.87 6.25
N ALA A 38 -16.66 15.29 5.21
CA ALA A 38 -16.28 13.98 4.69
C ALA A 38 -14.83 13.97 4.13
N SER A 39 -14.40 15.05 3.49
CA SER A 39 -13.04 15.19 2.97
C SER A 39 -12.02 15.34 4.09
N ALA A 40 -12.32 16.13 5.12
CA ALA A 40 -11.47 16.26 6.31
C ALA A 40 -11.36 14.93 7.06
N TYR A 41 -12.47 14.23 7.27
CA TYR A 41 -12.46 12.90 7.87
C TYR A 41 -11.67 11.90 7.03
N GLY A 42 -11.88 11.90 5.71
CA GLY A 42 -11.14 11.02 4.79
C GLY A 42 -9.64 11.29 4.77
N PHE A 43 -9.21 12.53 4.93
CA PHE A 43 -7.80 12.89 5.06
C PHE A 43 -7.17 12.38 6.37
N LEU A 44 -7.93 12.41 7.46
CA LEU A 44 -7.43 11.98 8.77
C LEU A 44 -7.41 10.46 8.93
N VAL A 45 -8.47 9.78 8.48
CA VAL A 45 -8.67 8.35 8.76
C VAL A 45 -8.14 7.44 7.65
N LYS A 46 -8.27 7.86 6.38
CA LYS A 46 -7.77 7.05 5.27
C LYS A 46 -6.29 7.29 5.07
N ASP A 47 -5.63 6.28 4.51
CA ASP A 47 -4.21 6.37 4.21
C ASP A 47 -3.89 5.69 2.87
N VAL A 48 -2.61 5.72 2.52
CA VAL A 48 -2.07 4.95 1.42
C VAL A 48 -1.79 3.52 1.90
N SER A 49 -2.37 2.53 1.23
CA SER A 49 -2.13 1.11 1.49
C SER A 49 -1.20 0.49 0.44
N LEU A 50 -0.52 -0.58 0.81
CA LEU A 50 0.32 -1.39 -0.08
C LEU A 50 -0.21 -2.82 -0.10
N ASP A 51 -0.61 -3.27 -1.28
CA ASP A 51 -1.18 -4.59 -1.48
C ASP A 51 -0.30 -5.44 -2.41
N PHE A 52 -0.04 -6.68 -2.01
CA PHE A 52 0.52 -7.68 -2.93
C PHE A 52 -0.60 -8.26 -3.81
N ILE A 53 -0.41 -8.22 -5.12
CA ILE A 53 -1.42 -8.69 -6.08
C ILE A 53 -1.14 -10.12 -6.54
N ARG A 54 0.07 -10.37 -7.04
CA ARG A 54 0.47 -11.69 -7.56
C ARG A 54 1.98 -11.75 -7.86
N PRO A 55 2.57 -12.95 -7.91
CA PRO A 55 3.86 -13.14 -8.56
C PRO A 55 3.76 -12.91 -10.07
N TYR A 56 4.83 -12.41 -10.69
CA TYR A 56 4.93 -12.19 -12.13
C TYR A 56 6.34 -12.51 -12.65
N GLY A 57 6.52 -13.76 -13.06
CA GLY A 57 7.84 -14.27 -13.44
C GLY A 57 8.81 -14.17 -12.26
N ARG A 58 9.88 -13.40 -12.42
CA ARG A 58 10.86 -13.11 -11.35
C ARG A 58 10.51 -11.88 -10.50
N TYR A 59 9.49 -11.13 -10.89
CA TYR A 59 9.06 -9.92 -10.19
C TYR A 59 7.80 -10.18 -9.40
N TYR A 60 7.42 -9.23 -8.56
CA TYR A 60 6.15 -9.24 -7.85
C TYR A 60 5.33 -8.03 -8.26
N ILE A 61 4.03 -8.21 -8.48
CA ILE A 61 3.14 -7.09 -8.75
C ILE A 61 2.57 -6.61 -7.43
N PHE A 62 2.92 -5.39 -7.07
CA PHE A 62 2.36 -4.67 -5.94
C PHE A 62 1.47 -3.54 -6.44
N GLN A 63 0.55 -3.14 -5.58
CA GLN A 63 -0.32 -1.99 -5.82
C GLN A 63 -0.25 -1.07 -4.60
N LEU A 64 0.01 0.20 -4.87
CA LEU A 64 -0.06 1.24 -3.87
C LEU A 64 -1.37 2.02 -4.09
N SER A 65 -2.28 1.98 -3.11
CA SER A 65 -3.63 2.52 -3.23
C SER A 65 -3.75 3.78 -2.37
N ASN A 66 -4.01 4.93 -2.99
CA ASN A 66 -4.26 6.18 -2.26
C ASN A 66 -5.77 6.34 -2.05
N GLU A 67 -6.26 6.00 -0.85
CA GLU A 67 -7.68 6.16 -0.53
C GLU A 67 -8.05 7.57 -0.03
N THR A 68 -7.03 8.41 0.19
CA THR A 68 -7.23 9.78 0.69
C THR A 68 -7.87 10.66 -0.39
N PRO A 69 -8.59 11.73 -0.01
CA PRO A 69 -9.21 12.64 -0.97
C PRO A 69 -8.21 13.61 -1.62
N VAL A 70 -6.90 13.44 -1.40
CA VAL A 70 -5.86 14.36 -1.87
C VAL A 70 -4.73 13.59 -2.53
N ASP A 71 -4.02 14.25 -3.43
CA ASP A 71 -2.84 13.67 -4.06
C ASP A 71 -1.72 13.55 -3.03
N GLN A 72 -1.02 12.41 -3.08
CA GLN A 72 0.08 12.07 -2.18
C GLN A 72 1.34 11.87 -3.00
N ARG A 73 2.48 12.32 -2.49
CA ARG A 73 3.81 12.02 -3.03
C ARG A 73 4.50 11.01 -2.13
N VAL A 74 5.00 9.94 -2.72
CA VAL A 74 5.89 9.00 -2.03
C VAL A 74 7.21 9.72 -1.77
N SER A 75 7.54 9.92 -0.50
CA SER A 75 8.78 10.54 -0.06
C SER A 75 9.91 9.52 0.05
N SER A 76 9.59 8.31 0.51
CA SER A 76 10.53 7.19 0.56
C SER A 76 9.78 5.87 0.41
N PHE A 77 10.40 4.90 -0.26
CA PHE A 77 9.97 3.52 -0.34
C PHE A 77 11.18 2.61 -0.18
N LYS A 78 11.14 1.70 0.77
CA LYS A 78 12.27 0.82 1.11
C LYS A 78 11.77 -0.58 1.42
N VAL A 79 12.47 -1.57 0.89
CA VAL A 79 12.38 -2.95 1.37
C VAL A 79 13.52 -3.17 2.33
N ILE A 80 13.19 -3.35 3.60
CA ILE A 80 14.16 -3.59 4.66
C ILE A 80 14.50 -5.07 4.61
N PRO A 81 15.79 -5.41 4.48
CA PRO A 81 16.20 -6.79 4.53
C PRO A 81 15.82 -7.38 5.88
N PRO A 82 15.57 -8.68 5.93
CA PRO A 82 15.39 -9.32 7.21
C PRO A 82 16.57 -9.07 8.14
N GLY A 83 16.29 -8.93 9.43
CA GLY A 83 17.31 -8.85 10.46
C GLY A 83 18.11 -10.17 10.60
N PRO A 84 18.44 -10.63 11.82
CA PRO A 84 19.29 -11.80 12.05
C PRO A 84 18.63 -13.16 11.75
N GLN A 85 17.74 -13.25 10.75
CA GLN A 85 17.17 -14.53 10.31
C GLN A 85 18.00 -15.17 9.19
N SER A 86 18.05 -16.50 9.19
CA SER A 86 18.59 -17.27 8.07
C SER A 86 17.58 -17.25 6.91
N PHE A 87 18.04 -16.85 5.73
CA PHE A 87 17.22 -16.81 4.52
C PHE A 87 17.48 -18.08 3.71
N ILE A 88 16.50 -18.97 3.66
CA ILE A 88 16.65 -20.24 2.95
C ILE A 88 16.18 -20.04 1.50
N PHE A 89 17.08 -20.27 0.55
CA PHE A 89 16.76 -20.32 -0.87
C PHE A 89 16.72 -21.77 -1.36
N ARG A 90 15.79 -22.05 -2.26
CA ARG A 90 15.75 -23.29 -3.04
C ARG A 90 16.23 -23.01 -4.45
N ILE A 91 17.01 -23.94 -5.00
CA ILE A 91 17.37 -23.95 -6.41
C ILE A 91 16.19 -24.55 -7.19
N THR A 92 15.70 -23.80 -8.18
CA THR A 92 14.44 -24.14 -8.88
C THR A 92 14.62 -24.73 -10.27
N ARG A 93 15.86 -24.76 -10.77
CA ARG A 93 16.21 -25.36 -12.05
C ARG A 93 17.61 -25.93 -11.99
N ASP A 94 17.91 -26.83 -12.91
CA ASP A 94 19.25 -27.38 -13.04
C ASP A 94 20.26 -26.28 -13.35
N ILE A 95 21.39 -26.31 -12.65
CA ILE A 95 22.52 -25.41 -12.84
C ILE A 95 23.79 -26.24 -12.97
N TYR A 96 24.68 -25.81 -13.85
CA TYR A 96 26.00 -26.40 -14.01
C TYR A 96 26.98 -25.63 -13.15
N GLY A 97 27.65 -26.33 -12.23
CA GLY A 97 28.78 -25.78 -11.49
C GLY A 97 30.09 -26.06 -12.22
N GLU A 98 31.08 -25.19 -12.04
CA GLU A 98 32.44 -25.46 -12.51
C GLU A 98 33.19 -26.24 -11.44
N LEU A 99 33.81 -27.36 -11.85
CA LEU A 99 34.66 -28.18 -11.00
C LEU A 99 36.10 -27.72 -11.18
N ASP A 100 36.70 -27.28 -10.09
CA ASP A 100 38.13 -27.01 -10.03
C ASP A 100 38.93 -28.33 -9.98
N ILE A 101 40.18 -28.26 -10.41
CA ILE A 101 41.15 -29.37 -10.42
C ILE A 101 41.36 -29.94 -9.00
N ASN A 102 41.11 -29.12 -7.98
CA ASN A 102 41.17 -29.48 -6.56
C ASN A 102 39.89 -30.20 -6.05
N GLY A 103 38.93 -30.48 -6.93
CA GLY A 103 37.65 -31.10 -6.57
C GLY A 103 36.64 -30.15 -5.91
N SER A 104 36.92 -28.84 -5.90
CA SER A 104 35.96 -27.84 -5.41
C SER A 104 34.94 -27.52 -6.51
N ALA A 105 33.66 -27.39 -6.15
CA ALA A 105 32.60 -27.03 -7.10
C ALA A 105 32.13 -25.60 -6.84
N THR A 106 32.13 -24.76 -7.86
CA THR A 106 31.63 -23.38 -7.78
C THR A 106 30.31 -23.24 -8.54
N LEU A 107 29.33 -22.59 -7.92
CA LEU A 107 28.05 -22.30 -8.55
C LEU A 107 28.16 -21.05 -9.45
N PRO A 108 27.33 -20.93 -10.50
CA PRO A 108 27.32 -19.78 -11.39
C PRO A 108 27.22 -18.43 -10.66
N GLY A 109 28.33 -17.68 -10.72
CA GLY A 109 28.50 -16.38 -10.09
C GLY A 109 28.69 -16.41 -8.56
N GLY A 110 29.04 -17.57 -8.00
CA GLY A 110 29.64 -17.68 -6.66
C GLY A 110 28.65 -18.04 -5.55
N ASN A 111 29.17 -18.02 -4.32
CA ASN A 111 28.45 -18.38 -3.09
C ASN A 111 27.70 -17.19 -2.46
N ILE A 112 27.89 -15.97 -2.97
CA ILE A 112 27.22 -14.76 -2.48
C ILE A 112 26.09 -14.38 -3.42
N SER A 113 24.91 -14.13 -2.86
CA SER A 113 23.75 -13.57 -3.55
C SER A 113 23.33 -12.27 -2.88
N TRP A 114 22.64 -11.40 -3.62
CA TRP A 114 22.06 -10.18 -3.12
C TRP A 114 20.54 -10.17 -3.36
N ILE A 115 19.81 -9.27 -2.68
CA ILE A 115 18.34 -9.15 -2.71
C ILE A 115 17.94 -7.88 -3.47
N PRO A 116 17.56 -7.97 -4.75
CA PRO A 116 17.24 -6.80 -5.56
C PRO A 116 16.15 -5.87 -5.07
N ALA A 117 15.18 -6.40 -4.34
CA ALA A 117 14.11 -5.60 -3.76
C ALA A 117 14.62 -4.51 -2.79
N VAL A 118 15.78 -4.72 -2.14
CA VAL A 118 16.33 -3.78 -1.14
C VAL A 118 16.83 -2.48 -1.76
N GLU A 119 17.24 -2.51 -3.03
CA GLU A 119 17.76 -1.35 -3.78
C GLU A 119 16.66 -0.63 -4.58
N PHE A 120 15.40 -1.02 -4.38
CA PHE A 120 14.28 -0.49 -5.14
C PHE A 120 13.89 0.92 -4.68
N HIS A 121 14.12 1.91 -5.55
CA HIS A 121 13.82 3.32 -5.30
C HIS A 121 12.90 3.96 -6.36
N GLU A 122 12.35 3.19 -7.31
CA GLU A 122 11.59 3.76 -8.43
C GLU A 122 10.26 4.45 -8.03
N LEU A 123 9.81 4.24 -6.80
CA LEU A 123 8.64 4.93 -6.26
C LEU A 123 8.97 6.25 -5.58
N ASP A 124 10.24 6.52 -5.26
CA ASP A 124 10.65 7.74 -4.57
C ASP A 124 10.34 8.97 -5.45
N GLY A 125 9.63 9.95 -4.87
CA GLY A 125 9.17 11.16 -5.54
C GLY A 125 7.90 11.00 -6.39
N LYS A 126 7.37 9.79 -6.54
CA LYS A 126 6.20 9.51 -7.37
C LYS A 126 4.91 10.07 -6.76
N GLU A 127 4.09 10.66 -7.63
CA GLU A 127 2.77 11.18 -7.25
C GLU A 127 1.68 10.12 -7.43
N LEU A 128 0.79 10.05 -6.45
CA LEU A 128 -0.36 9.15 -6.35
C LEU A 128 -1.60 10.02 -6.30
N GLN A 129 -2.42 9.92 -7.34
CA GLN A 129 -3.64 10.71 -7.42
C GLN A 129 -4.63 10.30 -6.32
N ALA A 130 -5.43 11.26 -5.86
CA ALA A 130 -6.51 11.02 -4.91
C ALA A 130 -7.42 9.89 -5.39
N ARG A 131 -7.77 8.96 -4.49
CA ARG A 131 -8.67 7.83 -4.77
C ARG A 131 -8.25 6.99 -5.98
N SER A 132 -6.94 6.81 -6.16
CA SER A 132 -6.36 6.04 -7.27
C SER A 132 -5.48 4.92 -6.76
N ALA A 133 -5.18 3.96 -7.64
CA ALA A 133 -4.28 2.86 -7.35
C ALA A 133 -3.19 2.79 -8.41
N HIS A 134 -1.95 2.60 -7.96
CA HIS A 134 -0.77 2.53 -8.80
C HIS A 134 -0.12 1.15 -8.70
N LYS A 135 -0.12 0.40 -9.81
CA LYS A 135 0.57 -0.90 -9.88
C LYS A 135 2.01 -0.72 -10.30
N PHE A 136 2.91 -1.46 -9.66
CA PHE A 136 4.33 -1.45 -9.97
C PHE A 136 4.94 -2.85 -9.83
N ARG A 137 6.15 -3.01 -10.37
CA ARG A 137 6.90 -4.27 -10.32
C ARG A 137 7.96 -4.17 -9.25
N MET A 138 7.81 -4.92 -8.18
CA MET A 138 8.86 -5.10 -7.19
C MET A 138 9.93 -6.07 -7.73
N PRO A 139 11.23 -5.74 -7.59
CA PRO A 139 12.32 -6.63 -7.98
C PRO A 139 12.29 -7.98 -7.24
N PRO A 140 12.98 -9.00 -7.77
CA PRO A 140 13.11 -10.29 -7.09
C PRO A 140 13.78 -10.19 -5.72
N LEU A 141 13.62 -11.24 -4.92
CA LEU A 141 14.32 -11.43 -3.65
C LEU A 141 15.67 -12.15 -3.80
N SER A 142 16.01 -12.60 -5.01
CA SER A 142 17.33 -13.12 -5.34
C SER A 142 17.78 -12.57 -6.68
N SER A 143 19.03 -12.14 -6.74
CA SER A 143 19.65 -11.77 -8.00
C SER A 143 19.88 -12.95 -8.93
N ARG A 144 20.01 -14.16 -8.37
CA ARG A 144 20.10 -15.42 -9.11
C ARG A 144 18.73 -15.80 -9.65
N ASP A 145 18.67 -16.13 -10.94
CA ASP A 145 17.43 -16.52 -11.62
C ASP A 145 17.02 -17.97 -11.36
N TYR A 146 17.93 -18.77 -10.82
CA TYR A 146 17.71 -20.14 -10.40
C TYR A 146 17.45 -20.30 -8.89
N MET A 147 17.38 -19.21 -8.12
CA MET A 147 17.12 -19.26 -6.67
C MET A 147 15.78 -18.59 -6.33
N GLN A 148 15.01 -19.22 -5.45
CA GLN A 148 13.76 -18.67 -4.91
C GLN A 148 13.68 -18.83 -3.38
N PRO A 149 13.12 -17.85 -2.66
CA PRO A 149 12.95 -17.94 -1.20
C PRO A 149 12.01 -19.08 -0.84
N VAL A 150 12.42 -19.89 0.15
CA VAL A 150 11.57 -20.92 0.76
C VAL A 150 10.61 -20.27 1.75
N ALA A 151 11.16 -19.53 2.70
CA ALA A 151 10.41 -18.72 3.66
C ALA A 151 11.28 -17.58 4.16
N ALA A 152 10.71 -16.38 4.30
CA ALA A 152 11.41 -15.26 4.92
C ALA A 152 10.44 -14.17 5.38
N ILE A 153 10.78 -13.49 6.47
CA ILE A 153 10.15 -12.21 6.80
C ILE A 153 10.90 -11.08 6.10
N LEU A 154 10.17 -10.19 5.43
CA LEU A 154 10.65 -8.91 4.93
C LEU A 154 9.72 -7.79 5.40
N GLU A 155 10.26 -6.59 5.50
CA GLU A 155 9.49 -5.42 5.86
C GLU A 155 9.54 -4.42 4.72
N VAL A 156 8.38 -3.91 4.32
CA VAL A 156 8.28 -2.80 3.37
C VAL A 156 7.89 -1.57 4.14
N GLN A 157 8.73 -0.54 4.07
CA GLN A 157 8.50 0.75 4.69
C GLN A 157 8.30 1.80 3.61
N TYR A 158 7.28 2.63 3.76
CA TYR A 158 7.06 3.75 2.88
C TYR A 158 6.52 4.97 3.61
N ASP A 159 6.95 6.13 3.13
CA ASP A 159 6.52 7.43 3.61
C ASP A 159 5.84 8.17 2.48
N VAL A 160 4.63 8.68 2.75
CA VAL A 160 3.89 9.53 1.81
C VAL A 160 3.64 10.89 2.44
N LEU A 161 3.56 11.94 1.64
CA LEU A 161 3.19 13.28 2.09
C LEU A 161 2.21 13.91 1.08
N PRO A 162 1.23 14.70 1.52
CA PRO A 162 0.35 15.41 0.59
C PRO A 162 1.14 16.27 -0.39
N THR A 163 0.76 16.27 -1.67
CA THR A 163 1.44 17.11 -2.69
C THR A 163 1.22 18.60 -2.44
N ASN A 164 0.08 18.96 -1.82
CA ASN A 164 -0.22 20.34 -1.45
C ASN A 164 0.60 20.79 -0.22
N VAL A 165 1.31 21.92 -0.34
CA VAL A 165 2.23 22.42 0.70
C VAL A 165 1.54 22.71 2.03
N ILE A 166 0.31 23.23 2.01
CA ILE A 166 -0.44 23.55 3.24
C ILE A 166 -0.82 22.25 3.95
N LEU A 167 -1.35 21.28 3.20
CA LEU A 167 -1.70 19.97 3.73
C LEU A 167 -0.48 19.18 4.18
N ALA A 168 0.66 19.30 3.49
CA ALA A 168 1.92 18.71 3.92
C ALA A 168 2.41 19.28 5.25
N GLY A 169 2.24 20.60 5.45
CA GLY A 169 2.53 21.25 6.73
C GLY A 169 1.63 20.73 7.85
N LEU A 170 0.32 20.64 7.60
CA LEU A 170 -0.64 20.07 8.54
C LEU A 170 -0.30 18.60 8.87
N ASP A 171 -0.01 17.79 7.85
CA ASP A 171 0.32 16.37 7.99
C ASP A 171 1.58 16.16 8.86
N LYS A 172 2.61 17.00 8.68
CA LYS A 172 3.80 17.00 9.56
C LYS A 172 3.46 17.33 11.01
N ILE A 173 2.59 18.31 11.25
CA ILE A 173 2.13 18.64 12.61
C ILE A 173 1.35 17.46 13.20
N LEU A 174 0.42 16.87 12.46
CA LEU A 174 -0.37 15.71 12.88
C LEU A 174 0.51 14.51 13.24
N ARG A 175 1.58 14.27 12.48
CA ARG A 175 2.60 13.25 12.80
C ARG A 175 3.36 13.57 14.07
N ALA A 176 3.76 14.84 14.27
CA ALA A 176 4.52 15.26 15.44
C ALA A 176 3.73 15.10 16.75
N ILE A 177 2.40 15.27 16.71
CA ILE A 177 1.51 15.08 17.87
C ILE A 177 0.94 13.66 17.98
N GLY A 178 1.34 12.73 17.11
CA GLY A 178 0.93 11.33 17.15
C GLY A 178 -0.49 11.02 16.66
N LEU A 179 -1.15 11.98 15.98
CA LEU A 179 -2.48 11.76 15.39
C LEU A 179 -2.44 11.04 14.04
N ARG A 180 -1.25 10.95 13.42
CA ARG A 180 -1.05 10.25 12.14
C ARG A 180 0.32 9.59 12.12
N ASN A 181 0.43 8.43 11.47
CA ASN A 181 1.68 7.70 11.41
C ASN A 181 2.72 8.44 10.56
N SER A 182 3.94 8.51 11.06
CA SER A 182 5.05 9.14 10.35
C SER A 182 5.60 8.29 9.21
N SER A 183 5.44 6.98 9.31
CA SER A 183 5.87 6.00 8.32
C SER A 183 4.96 4.79 8.39
N THR A 184 4.60 4.23 7.25
CA THR A 184 3.85 2.98 7.21
C THR A 184 4.83 1.84 6.97
N LYS A 185 4.79 0.87 7.89
CA LYS A 185 5.65 -0.30 7.87
C LYS A 185 4.78 -1.53 7.85
N THR A 186 4.83 -2.27 6.75
CA THR A 186 4.11 -3.53 6.59
C THR A 186 5.10 -4.67 6.56
N ARG A 187 4.85 -5.69 7.38
CA ARG A 187 5.67 -6.88 7.45
C ARG A 187 5.01 -7.99 6.66
N TYR A 188 5.82 -8.67 5.85
CA TYR A 188 5.38 -9.77 5.01
C TYR A 188 6.18 -11.03 5.32
N LEU A 189 5.48 -12.14 5.46
CA LEU A 189 6.04 -13.47 5.30
C LEU A 189 6.00 -13.82 3.80
N VAL A 190 7.16 -14.05 3.21
CA VAL A 190 7.27 -14.52 1.83
C VAL A 190 7.49 -16.02 1.82
N VAL A 191 6.54 -16.76 1.26
CA VAL A 191 6.57 -18.22 1.15
C VAL A 191 6.16 -18.61 -0.27
N ASP A 192 6.92 -19.49 -0.91
CA ASP A 192 6.64 -19.99 -2.27
C ASP A 192 6.35 -18.85 -3.28
N ASN A 193 7.14 -17.76 -3.22
CA ASN A 193 6.98 -16.52 -4.01
C ASN A 193 5.66 -15.74 -3.79
N TYR A 194 4.95 -16.02 -2.70
CA TYR A 194 3.76 -15.28 -2.29
C TYR A 194 4.06 -14.43 -1.06
N TRP A 195 3.55 -13.19 -1.02
CA TRP A 195 3.74 -12.28 0.11
C TRP A 195 2.47 -12.24 0.97
N HIS A 196 2.56 -12.78 2.19
CA HIS A 196 1.49 -12.78 3.18
C HIS A 196 1.77 -11.72 4.24
N GLU A 197 0.84 -10.80 4.47
CA GLU A 197 0.98 -9.88 5.60
C GLU A 197 1.02 -10.64 6.92
N THR A 198 1.94 -10.26 7.79
CA THR A 198 2.08 -10.87 9.11
C THR A 198 2.40 -9.83 10.16
N ARG A 199 1.86 -10.05 11.36
CA ARG A 199 2.21 -9.26 12.55
C ARG A 199 3.35 -9.89 13.35
N SER A 200 3.68 -11.15 13.06
CA SER A 200 4.72 -11.88 13.80
C SER A 200 6.12 -11.39 13.43
N GLU A 201 6.98 -11.28 14.43
CA GLU A 201 8.41 -10.98 14.27
C GLU A 201 9.26 -12.26 14.13
N SER A 202 8.75 -13.38 14.63
CA SER A 202 9.39 -14.68 14.49
C SER A 202 8.96 -15.36 13.19
N LEU A 203 9.92 -15.86 12.43
CA LEU A 203 9.68 -16.62 11.20
C LEU A 203 8.84 -17.86 11.47
N GLY A 204 9.15 -18.63 12.52
CA GLY A 204 8.40 -19.84 12.86
C GLY A 204 6.95 -19.55 13.21
N GLU A 205 6.69 -18.50 14.00
CA GLU A 205 5.32 -18.10 14.34
C GLU A 205 4.58 -17.52 13.13
N ALA A 206 5.27 -16.77 12.26
CA ALA A 206 4.69 -16.28 11.01
C ALA A 206 4.25 -17.44 10.11
N ILE A 207 5.11 -18.46 9.93
CA ILE A 207 4.79 -19.67 9.18
C ILE A 207 3.62 -20.40 9.83
N ARG A 208 3.63 -20.58 11.16
CA ARG A 208 2.53 -21.24 11.88
C ARG A 208 1.18 -20.55 11.67
N ILE A 209 1.14 -19.22 11.75
CA ILE A 209 -0.07 -18.42 11.48
C ILE A 209 -0.48 -18.59 10.02
N ALA A 210 0.45 -18.46 9.07
CA ALA A 210 0.16 -18.59 7.66
C ALA A 210 -0.41 -19.98 7.31
N CYS A 211 0.17 -21.04 7.86
CA CYS A 211 -0.28 -22.42 7.70
C CYS A 211 -1.64 -22.70 8.36
N ARG A 212 -1.97 -21.99 9.44
CA ARG A 212 -3.31 -22.09 10.06
C ARG A 212 -4.38 -21.38 9.21
N ASP A 213 -4.00 -20.26 8.61
CA ASP A 213 -4.94 -19.37 7.90
C ASP A 213 -5.06 -19.71 6.41
N ASN A 214 -4.13 -20.51 5.85
CA ASN A 214 -4.10 -20.86 4.44
C ASN A 214 -3.72 -22.34 4.20
N ASP A 215 -4.73 -23.14 3.83
CA ASP A 215 -4.57 -24.56 3.49
C ASP A 215 -3.83 -24.80 2.16
N SER A 216 -3.57 -23.75 1.36
CA SER A 216 -2.85 -23.86 0.08
C SER A 216 -1.33 -23.87 0.24
N LEU A 217 -0.81 -23.62 1.45
CA LEU A 217 0.62 -23.64 1.72
C LEU A 217 1.14 -25.08 1.76
N ARG A 218 2.40 -25.26 1.37
CA ARG A 218 2.97 -26.60 1.23
C ARG A 218 3.08 -27.31 2.57
N SER A 219 2.74 -28.60 2.58
CA SER A 219 2.76 -29.43 3.78
C SER A 219 4.14 -29.60 4.41
N ASP A 220 5.23 -29.47 3.64
CA ASP A 220 6.61 -29.52 4.16
C ASP A 220 7.00 -28.26 4.94
N LEU A 221 6.33 -27.13 4.69
CA LEU A 221 6.48 -25.90 5.46
C LEU A 221 5.57 -25.87 6.69
N CYS A 222 4.38 -26.47 6.56
CA CYS A 222 3.38 -26.55 7.64
C CYS A 222 3.53 -27.79 8.53
N GLY A 223 4.55 -28.61 8.30
CA GLY A 223 4.88 -29.79 9.11
C GLY A 223 5.37 -29.38 10.50
N ARG A 224 4.89 -30.08 11.53
CA ARG A 224 5.07 -29.75 12.96
C ARG A 224 6.51 -29.89 13.51
N ASP A 225 7.49 -30.25 12.68
CA ASP A 225 8.77 -30.81 13.16
C ASP A 225 10.00 -29.90 12.95
N LYS A 226 9.85 -28.60 12.67
CA LYS A 226 11.00 -27.70 12.41
C LYS A 226 10.99 -26.39 13.22
N ALA A 227 10.44 -26.43 14.43
CA ALA A 227 10.58 -25.36 15.41
C ALA A 227 11.52 -25.80 16.54
N GLU A 228 12.81 -25.90 16.23
CA GLU A 228 13.92 -25.84 17.19
C GLU A 228 15.05 -25.00 16.61
#